data_AF-A0A7S0N980-F1
#
_entry.id   AF-A0A7S0N980-F1
#
_cell.length_a   1.000
_cell.length_b   1.000
_cell.length_c   1.000
_cell.angle_alpha   90.00
_cell.angle_beta   90.00
_cell.angle_gamma   90.00
#
_symmetry.space_group_name_H-M   'P 1'
#
loop_
_entity.id
_entity.type
_entity.pdbx_description
1 polymer ?
#
loop_
_entity_poly.entity_id
_entity_poly.type
_entity_poly.pdbx_seq_one_letter_code
_entity_poly.pdbx_strand_id
1 'polypeptide(L)'
;AAGPGFGLAPVGLAFEYLAMLRQTGPPEWVWKEAKSIADMKFMFQEEDDAMDGVTKLAAVMHVYRPQHLLVAEYLHEQYDPELVRQLLDCMRPTDSVYRVDLLTR
;
A
#
# COMPACT_ATOMS: atom_id res chain seq x y z
N ALA A 1 17.63 4.23 -33.52
CA ALA A 1 16.39 5.02 -33.64
C ALA A 1 15.31 4.31 -32.84
N ALA A 2 15.09 4.73 -31.60
CA ALA A 2 14.00 4.22 -30.77
C ALA A 2 12.68 4.89 -31.22
N GLY A 3 11.65 4.09 -31.51
CA GLY A 3 10.38 4.57 -32.04
C GLY A 3 9.68 5.59 -31.13
N PRO A 4 8.85 6.48 -31.69
CA PRO A 4 8.17 7.51 -30.93
C PRO A 4 6.99 6.91 -30.15
N GLY A 5 6.87 7.24 -28.86
CA GLY A 5 5.54 7.42 -28.26
C GLY A 5 5.11 6.58 -27.05
N PHE A 6 5.84 5.56 -26.59
CA PHE A 6 5.32 4.66 -25.53
C PHE A 6 5.91 4.82 -24.12
N GLY A 7 6.96 5.63 -23.93
CA GLY A 7 7.68 5.66 -22.66
C GLY A 7 6.83 6.07 -21.45
N LEU A 8 5.96 7.06 -21.60
CA LEU A 8 5.14 7.60 -20.51
C LEU A 8 3.68 7.10 -20.54
N ALA A 9 3.29 6.28 -21.51
CA ALA A 9 1.93 5.77 -21.60
C ALA A 9 1.47 5.00 -20.34
N PRO A 10 2.31 4.14 -19.72
CA PRO A 10 1.95 3.48 -18.47
C PRO A 10 1.71 4.46 -17.30
N VAL A 11 2.46 5.56 -17.28
CA VAL A 11 2.31 6.60 -16.25
C VAL A 11 0.97 7.33 -16.44
N GLY A 12 0.62 7.67 -17.68
CA GLY A 12 -0.69 8.23 -18.00
C GLY A 12 -1.83 7.33 -17.54
N LEU A 13 -1.77 6.03 -17.87
CA LEU A 13 -2.76 5.03 -17.45
C LEU A 13 -2.88 4.91 -15.92
N ALA A 14 -1.77 4.98 -15.19
CA ALA A 14 -1.79 4.94 -13.73
C ALA A 14 -2.55 6.15 -13.15
N PHE A 15 -2.30 7.36 -13.66
CA PHE A 15 -3.00 8.57 -13.20
C PHE A 15 -4.48 8.60 -13.63
N GLU A 16 -4.81 8.05 -14.80
CA GLU A 16 -6.20 7.87 -15.24
C GLU A 16 -6.96 6.92 -14.30
N TYR A 17 -6.33 5.81 -13.90
CA TYR A 17 -6.92 4.89 -12.93
C TYR A 17 -7.10 5.54 -11.55
N LEU A 18 -6.11 6.30 -11.07
CA LEU A 18 -6.24 7.10 -9.84
C LEU A 18 -7.37 8.14 -9.95
N ALA A 19 -7.59 8.74 -11.12
CA ALA A 19 -8.69 9.66 -11.35
C ALA A 19 -10.05 8.94 -11.29
N MET A 20 -10.16 7.75 -11.85
CA MET A 20 -11.35 6.91 -11.72
C MET A 20 -11.65 6.57 -10.26
N LEU A 21 -10.63 6.13 -9.50
CA LEU A 21 -10.78 5.80 -8.07
C LEU A 21 -11.26 7.00 -7.23
N ARG A 22 -10.78 8.21 -7.53
CA ARG A 22 -11.26 9.44 -6.87
C ARG A 22 -12.74 9.72 -7.14
N GLN A 23 -13.23 9.41 -8.33
CA GLN A 23 -14.63 9.63 -8.71
C GLN A 23 -15.56 8.60 -8.05
N THR A 24 -15.18 7.33 -8.06
CA THR A 24 -15.97 6.25 -7.46
C THR A 24 -15.90 6.25 -5.94
N GLY A 25 -14.84 6.82 -5.37
CA GLY A 25 -14.50 6.71 -3.96
C GLY A 25 -13.91 5.33 -3.61
N PRO A 26 -13.29 5.20 -2.42
CA PRO A 26 -12.77 3.93 -1.95
C PRO A 26 -13.94 3.00 -1.59
N PRO A 27 -14.05 1.80 -2.18
CA PRO A 27 -15.09 0.85 -1.83
C PRO A 27 -14.76 0.15 -0.51
N GLU A 28 -15.67 0.20 0.46
CA GLU A 28 -15.50 -0.43 1.79
C GLU A 28 -15.23 -1.95 1.70
N TRP A 29 -15.82 -2.63 0.71
CA TRP A 29 -15.64 -4.08 0.56
C TRP A 29 -14.18 -4.46 0.30
N VAL A 30 -13.39 -3.61 -0.38
CA VAL A 30 -11.96 -3.85 -0.61
C VAL A 30 -11.18 -3.77 0.69
N TRP A 31 -11.52 -2.83 1.58
CA TRP A 31 -10.92 -2.76 2.90
C TRP A 31 -11.25 -4.00 3.74
N LYS A 32 -12.52 -4.44 3.70
CA LYS A 32 -12.95 -5.67 4.39
C LYS A 32 -12.21 -6.90 3.89
N GLU A 33 -12.02 -7.02 2.57
CA GLU A 33 -11.26 -8.10 1.96
C GLU A 33 -9.79 -8.06 2.40
N ALA A 34 -9.13 -6.90 2.33
CA ALA A 34 -7.75 -6.73 2.79
C ALA A 34 -7.59 -7.12 4.27
N LYS A 35 -8.54 -6.71 5.12
CA LYS A 35 -8.60 -7.13 6.52
C LYS A 35 -8.71 -8.65 6.65
N SER A 36 -9.64 -9.30 5.93
CA SER A 36 -9.80 -10.75 5.97
C SER A 36 -8.52 -11.50 5.56
N ILE A 37 -7.80 -10.99 4.55
CA ILE A 37 -6.53 -11.57 4.11
C ILE A 37 -5.46 -11.40 5.20
N ALA A 38 -5.36 -10.23 5.83
CA ALA A 38 -4.40 -9.98 6.89
C ALA A 38 -4.66 -10.85 8.13
N ASP A 39 -5.93 -10.96 8.54
CA ASP A 39 -6.35 -11.84 9.64
C ASP A 39 -5.96 -13.30 9.34
N MET A 40 -6.20 -13.77 8.10
CA MET A 40 -5.83 -15.11 7.69
C MET A 40 -4.31 -15.33 7.69
N LYS A 41 -3.53 -14.35 7.20
CA LYS A 41 -2.06 -14.43 7.25
C LYS A 41 -1.53 -14.52 8.68
N PHE A 42 -2.13 -13.79 9.62
CA PHE A 42 -1.73 -13.85 11.02
C PHE A 42 -2.09 -15.21 11.66
N MET A 43 -3.33 -15.68 11.44
CA MET A 43 -3.82 -16.92 12.05
C MET A 43 -3.10 -18.17 11.55
N PHE A 44 -2.62 -18.16 10.31
CA PHE A 44 -1.93 -19.30 9.68
C PHE A 44 -0.47 -18.99 9.35
N GLN A 45 0.15 -18.06 10.08
CA GLN A 45 1.56 -17.77 9.90
C GLN A 45 2.41 -18.99 10.28
N GLU A 46 3.31 -19.40 9.39
CA GLU A 46 4.30 -20.42 9.68
C GLU A 46 5.39 -19.88 10.59
N GLU A 47 6.08 -20.77 11.30
CA GLU A 47 7.21 -20.40 12.14
C GLU A 47 8.36 -19.90 11.25
N ASP A 48 8.71 -18.63 11.39
CA ASP A 48 9.90 -18.05 10.76
C ASP A 48 11.16 -18.62 11.42
N ASP A 49 12.29 -18.58 10.70
CA ASP A 49 13.60 -18.82 11.31
C ASP A 49 13.79 -17.87 12.50
N ALA A 50 14.35 -18.38 13.60
CA ALA A 50 14.48 -17.65 14.84
C ALA A 50 15.28 -16.33 14.67
N MET A 51 16.30 -16.31 13.80
CA MET A 51 17.07 -15.09 13.54
C MET A 51 16.22 -14.04 12.80
N ASP A 52 15.46 -14.45 11.80
CA ASP A 52 14.61 -13.55 11.02
C ASP A 52 13.46 -13.00 11.87
N GLY A 53 12.83 -13.85 12.68
CA GLY A 53 11.75 -13.43 13.58
C GLY A 53 12.21 -12.37 14.60
N VAL A 54 13.36 -12.58 15.24
CA VAL A 54 13.91 -11.61 16.21
C VAL A 54 14.32 -10.31 15.52
N THR A 55 14.88 -10.38 14.32
CA THR A 55 15.29 -9.19 13.54
C THR A 55 14.08 -8.34 13.16
N LYS A 56 13.02 -8.96 12.63
CA LYS A 56 11.76 -8.30 12.31
C LYS A 56 11.14 -7.67 13.56
N LEU A 57 11.10 -8.41 14.67
CA LEU A 57 10.54 -7.94 15.94
C LEU A 57 11.31 -6.73 16.49
N ALA A 58 12.64 -6.80 16.54
CA ALA A 58 13.48 -5.70 17.01
C ALA A 58 13.30 -4.44 16.15
N ALA A 59 13.09 -4.59 14.85
CA ALA A 59 12.82 -3.49 13.94
C ALA A 59 11.52 -2.76 14.25
N VAL A 60 10.51 -3.41 14.85
CA VAL A 60 9.21 -2.78 15.13
C VAL A 60 9.01 -2.39 16.61
N MET A 61 9.87 -2.86 17.51
CA MET A 61 9.82 -2.59 18.96
C MET A 61 9.90 -1.12 19.35
N HIS A 62 10.54 -0.29 18.52
CA HIS A 62 10.64 1.15 18.77
C HIS A 62 9.40 1.93 18.31
N VAL A 63 8.51 1.30 17.53
CA VAL A 63 7.30 1.92 16.97
C VAL A 63 6.06 1.50 17.75
N TYR A 64 5.96 0.22 18.11
CA TYR A 64 4.76 -0.34 18.74
C TYR A 64 5.02 -0.74 20.19
N ARG A 65 3.95 -0.65 21.01
CA ARG A 65 3.98 -1.15 22.38
C ARG A 65 4.12 -2.68 22.40
N PRO A 66 4.71 -3.28 23.46
CA PRO A 66 4.94 -4.72 23.55
C PRO A 66 3.72 -5.59 23.24
N GLN A 67 2.54 -5.17 23.71
CA GLN A 67 1.26 -5.83 23.49
C GLN A 67 0.82 -5.93 22.02
N HIS A 68 1.36 -5.10 21.12
CA HIS A 68 0.97 -5.08 19.71
C HIS A 68 2.06 -5.64 18.79
N LEU A 69 3.23 -6.02 19.31
CA LEU A 69 4.38 -6.33 18.45
C LEU A 69 4.14 -7.45 17.44
N LEU A 70 3.35 -8.46 17.82
CA LEU A 70 3.06 -9.60 16.96
C LEU A 70 1.92 -9.33 15.97
N VAL A 71 0.99 -8.43 16.32
CA VAL A 71 -0.25 -8.22 15.55
C VAL A 71 -0.24 -6.92 14.74
N ALA A 72 0.64 -5.97 15.06
CA ALA A 72 0.62 -4.60 14.53
C ALA A 72 0.66 -4.55 13.00
N GLU A 73 1.41 -5.44 12.34
CA GLU A 73 1.51 -5.50 10.88
C GLU A 73 0.26 -6.06 10.19
N TYR A 74 -0.59 -6.76 10.93
CA TYR A 74 -1.81 -7.41 10.42
C TYR A 74 -3.08 -6.64 10.82
N LEU A 75 -2.96 -5.69 11.75
CA LEU A 75 -4.09 -5.07 12.41
C LEU A 75 -4.76 -4.02 11.51
N HIS A 76 -6.00 -4.32 11.11
CA HIS A 76 -6.88 -3.38 10.41
C HIS A 76 -8.08 -3.06 11.32
N GLU A 77 -7.99 -2.01 12.14
CA GLU A 77 -9.01 -1.70 13.17
C GLU A 77 -10.18 -0.88 12.64
N GLN A 78 -9.88 0.19 11.89
CA GLN A 78 -10.86 1.18 11.50
C GLN A 78 -10.72 1.51 10.01
N TYR A 79 -11.86 1.50 9.32
CA TYR A 79 -11.96 2.00 7.97
C TYR A 79 -12.33 3.48 8.01
N ASP A 80 -11.41 4.34 7.56
CA ASP A 80 -11.64 5.76 7.40
C ASP A 80 -11.64 6.12 5.90
N PRO A 81 -12.83 6.22 5.26
CA PRO A 81 -12.92 6.56 3.84
C PRO A 81 -12.38 7.97 3.54
N GLU A 82 -12.42 8.88 4.51
CA GLU A 82 -11.98 10.26 4.36
C GLU A 82 -10.47 10.37 4.37
N LEU A 83 -9.79 9.58 5.21
CA LEU A 83 -8.33 9.47 5.16
C LEU A 83 -7.87 8.91 3.81
N VAL A 84 -8.55 7.89 3.28
CA VAL A 84 -8.23 7.33 1.96
C VAL A 84 -8.46 8.37 0.86
N ARG A 85 -9.53 9.15 0.95
CA ARG A 85 -9.82 10.23 0.01
C ARG A 85 -8.76 11.33 0.05
N GLN A 86 -8.33 11.75 1.23
CA GLN A 86 -7.24 12.72 1.40
C GLN A 86 -5.94 12.22 0.78
N LEU A 87 -5.60 10.94 0.98
CA LEU A 87 -4.41 10.34 0.36
C LEU A 87 -4.51 10.33 -1.18
N LEU A 88 -5.68 9.96 -1.73
CA LEU A 88 -5.91 9.97 -3.19
C LEU A 88 -5.84 11.39 -3.78
N ASP A 89 -6.21 12.41 -3.00
CA ASP A 89 -6.10 13.81 -3.39
C ASP A 89 -4.65 14.30 -3.44
N CYS A 90 -3.76 13.79 -2.57
CA CYS A 90 -2.32 14.06 -2.68
C CYS A 90 -1.67 13.44 -3.93
N MET A 91 -2.30 12.41 -4.51
CA MET A 91 -1.80 11.68 -5.68
C MET A 91 -2.28 12.29 -7.02
N ARG A 92 -2.28 13.62 -7.11
CA ARG A 92 -2.62 14.36 -8.34
C ARG A 92 -1.35 14.75 -9.10
N PRO A 93 -1.31 14.56 -10.42
CA PRO A 93 -0.13 14.85 -11.24
C PRO A 93 0.33 16.32 -11.17
N THR A 94 -0.55 17.25 -10.76
CA THR A 94 -0.26 18.69 -10.63
C THR A 94 0.28 19.09 -9.26
N ASP A 95 -0.06 18.36 -8.20
CA ASP A 95 0.12 18.82 -6.82
C ASP A 95 1.41 18.28 -6.18
N SER A 96 2.01 17.25 -6.79
CA SER A 96 3.20 16.56 -6.28
C SER A 96 4.27 16.37 -7.37
N VAL A 97 5.55 16.38 -6.96
CA VAL A 97 6.67 16.07 -7.85
C VAL A 97 6.85 14.56 -7.93
N TYR A 98 6.57 13.98 -9.10
CA TYR A 98 6.76 12.56 -9.36
C TYR A 98 8.08 12.33 -10.10
N ARG A 99 8.93 11.47 -9.56
CA ARG A 99 10.10 10.94 -10.29
C ARG A 99 9.70 9.66 -11.00
N VAL A 100 9.84 9.64 -12.31
CA VAL A 100 9.59 8.45 -13.14
C VAL A 100 10.91 8.04 -13.79
N ASP A 101 11.49 6.94 -13.32
CA ASP A 101 12.65 6.32 -13.95
C ASP A 101 12.15 5.22 -14.91
N LEU A 102 12.27 5.46 -16.22
CA LEU A 102 11.90 4.49 -17.25
C LEU A 102 13.11 3.63 -17.63
N LEU A 103 13.04 2.34 -17.30
CA LEU A 103 14.03 1.36 -17.72
C LEU A 103 13.55 0.69 -19.01
N THR A 104 13.95 1.24 -20.16
CA THR A 104 13.84 0.56 -21.45
C THR A 104 15.07 -0.35 -21.66
N ARG A 105 14.83 -1.61 -22.03
CA ARG A 105 15.88 -2.56 -22.46
C ARG A 105 16.45 -2.20 -23.82
#